data_AF-A0A7Y6UCE7-F1
#
_entry.id   AF-A0A7Y6UCE7-F1
#
_cell.length_a   1.000
_cell.length_b   1.000
_cell.length_c   1.000
_cell.angle_alpha   90.00
_cell.angle_beta   90.00
_cell.angle_gamma   90.00
#
_symmetry.space_group_name_H-M   'P 1'
#
loop_
_entity.id
_entity.type
_entity.pdbx_description
1 polymer ?
#
loop_
_entity_poly.entity_id
_entity_poly.type
_entity_poly.pdbx_seq_one_letter_code
_entity_poly.pdbx_strand_id
1 'polypeptide(L)'
;MDDPYRSGQQSGMCPRCGTATESDGELGRLACRSGCGEWYPRAAFERAWLQITQKPSSLAPDGTHPQASAWPWGAASCPVCHTGMSTGFRGDVRFDFCHSHGVWLDAGEISRFAQVFELS
;
A
#
# COMPACT_ATOMS: atom_id res chain seq x y z
N MET A 1 5.23 -18.76 -30.81
CA MET A 1 3.91 -18.17 -30.55
C MET A 1 3.98 -17.68 -29.11
N ASP A 2 4.57 -16.50 -28.94
CA ASP A 2 4.62 -15.79 -27.65
C ASP A 2 3.29 -15.05 -27.49
N ASP A 3 2.54 -15.41 -26.47
CA ASP A 3 1.24 -14.82 -26.17
C ASP A 3 1.47 -13.46 -25.46
N PRO A 4 1.15 -12.31 -26.11
CA PRO A 4 1.44 -10.99 -25.55
C PRO A 4 0.59 -10.65 -24.31
N TYR A 5 -0.39 -11.50 -23.98
CA TYR A 5 -1.26 -11.40 -22.82
C TYR A 5 -0.83 -12.26 -21.63
N ARG A 6 0.40 -12.78 -21.61
CA ARG A 6 0.98 -13.28 -20.35
C ARG A 6 1.20 -12.08 -19.42
N SER A 7 0.12 -11.64 -18.78
CA SER A 7 0.10 -10.73 -17.64
C SER A 7 1.09 -11.30 -16.66
N GLY A 8 2.30 -10.73 -16.63
CA GLY A 8 3.37 -11.20 -15.76
C GLY A 8 2.81 -11.30 -14.36
N GLN A 9 2.81 -12.52 -13.82
CA GLN A 9 2.34 -12.79 -12.47
C GLN A 9 3.24 -12.02 -11.52
N GLN A 10 2.87 -10.77 -11.22
CA GLN A 10 3.62 -9.94 -10.28
C GLN A 10 3.67 -10.72 -8.98
N SER A 11 4.89 -10.97 -8.54
CA SER A 11 5.20 -11.68 -7.32
C SER A 11 6.16 -10.79 -6.55
N GLY A 12 5.89 -10.65 -5.26
CA GLY A 12 6.62 -9.75 -4.37
C GLY A 12 6.74 -10.37 -2.99
N MET A 13 7.47 -9.69 -2.11
CA MET A 13 7.58 -10.07 -0.70
C MET A 13 6.74 -9.12 0.14
N CYS A 14 6.00 -9.68 1.09
CA CYS A 14 5.26 -8.88 2.05
C CYS A 14 6.24 -8.03 2.86
N PRO A 15 6.07 -6.70 2.91
CA PRO A 15 6.97 -5.81 3.64
C PRO A 15 6.91 -5.98 5.17
N ARG A 16 5.95 -6.75 5.69
CA ARG A 16 5.75 -6.95 7.13
C ARG A 16 6.38 -8.24 7.65
N CYS A 17 6.11 -9.36 6.96
CA CYS A 17 6.55 -10.68 7.40
C CYS A 17 7.59 -11.33 6.47
N GLY A 18 7.86 -10.75 5.30
CA GLY A 18 8.77 -11.32 4.30
C GLY A 18 8.19 -12.49 3.49
N THR A 19 7.02 -13.02 3.86
CA THR A 19 6.34 -14.09 3.09
C THR A 19 5.99 -13.60 1.68
N ALA A 20 6.05 -14.50 0.70
CA ALA A 20 5.64 -14.20 -0.67
C ALA A 20 4.17 -13.72 -0.71
N THR A 21 3.93 -12.66 -1.48
CA THR A 21 2.58 -12.20 -1.83
C THR A 21 2.09 -12.94 -3.07
N GLU A 22 0.80 -13.25 -3.11
CA GLU A 22 0.16 -13.83 -4.29
C GLU A 22 -0.65 -12.80 -5.02
N SER A 23 -0.58 -12.80 -6.34
CA SER A 23 -1.60 -12.11 -7.13
C SER A 23 -2.88 -12.91 -7.06
N ASP A 24 -3.99 -12.22 -6.84
CA ASP A 24 -5.35 -12.77 -6.96
C ASP A 24 -5.94 -12.58 -8.36
N GLY A 25 -5.15 -12.09 -9.32
CA GLY A 25 -5.58 -11.85 -10.69
C GLY A 25 -6.34 -10.54 -10.90
N GLU A 26 -6.59 -9.74 -9.86
CA GLU A 26 -7.28 -8.45 -10.01
C GLU A 26 -6.28 -7.31 -10.14
N LEU A 27 -6.15 -6.77 -11.36
CA LEU A 27 -5.46 -5.50 -11.64
C LEU A 27 -4.04 -5.38 -11.04
N GLY A 28 -3.32 -6.50 -10.87
CA GLY A 28 -1.98 -6.51 -10.28
C GLY A 28 -1.93 -6.35 -8.76
N ARG A 29 -3.07 -6.54 -8.05
CA ARG A 29 -3.11 -6.63 -6.59
C ARG A 29 -2.30 -7.84 -6.12
N LEU A 30 -1.58 -7.68 -5.01
CA LEU A 30 -0.85 -8.76 -4.33
C LEU A 30 -1.28 -8.86 -2.87
N ALA A 31 -1.78 -10.02 -2.46
CA ALA A 31 -2.16 -10.29 -1.07
C ALA A 31 -1.06 -11.07 -0.34
N CYS A 32 -0.78 -10.71 0.91
CA CYS A 32 0.11 -11.52 1.75
C CYS A 32 -0.58 -12.83 2.14
N ARG A 33 0.07 -13.98 1.89
CA ARG A 33 -0.43 -15.30 2.33
C ARG A 33 -0.58 -15.43 3.84
N SER A 34 0.22 -14.70 4.60
CA SER A 34 0.17 -14.65 6.06
C SER A 34 -0.85 -13.64 6.60
N GLY A 35 -1.59 -12.94 5.72
CA GLY A 35 -2.65 -12.02 6.11
C GLY A 35 -2.16 -10.71 6.72
N CYS A 36 -0.95 -10.24 6.38
CA CYS A 36 -0.45 -8.96 6.90
C CYS A 36 -1.04 -7.73 6.20
N GLY A 37 -1.54 -7.89 4.98
CA GLY A 37 -1.97 -6.78 4.15
C GLY A 37 -1.90 -7.08 2.66
N GLU A 38 -2.16 -6.04 1.88
CA GLU A 38 -2.35 -6.10 0.43
C GLU A 38 -1.59 -4.96 -0.25
N TRP A 39 -0.99 -5.27 -1.40
CA TRP A 39 -0.37 -4.33 -2.31
C TRP A 39 -1.31 -4.00 -3.45
N TYR A 40 -1.46 -2.71 -3.73
CA TYR A 40 -2.23 -2.20 -4.84
C TYR A 40 -1.32 -1.37 -5.74
N PRO A 41 -1.27 -1.64 -7.06
CA PRO A 41 -0.45 -0.85 -7.97
C PRO A 41 -0.99 0.57 -8.08
N ARG A 42 -0.12 1.53 -8.41
CA ARG A 42 -0.46 2.95 -8.53
C ARG A 42 -1.66 3.19 -9.45
N ALA A 43 -1.79 2.41 -10.52
CA ALA A 43 -2.91 2.50 -11.45
C ALA A 43 -4.27 2.27 -10.76
N ALA A 44 -4.34 1.49 -9.69
CA ALA A 44 -5.56 1.29 -8.90
C ALA A 44 -6.03 2.58 -8.19
N PHE A 45 -5.16 3.58 -8.03
CA PHE A 45 -5.46 4.84 -7.34
C PHE A 45 -5.18 6.07 -8.18
N GLU A 46 -5.23 5.98 -9.51
CA GLU A 46 -4.86 7.10 -10.39
C GLU A 46 -5.57 8.42 -10.02
N ARG A 47 -6.87 8.35 -9.70
CA ARG A 47 -7.68 9.52 -9.30
C ARG A 47 -7.33 10.07 -7.91
N ALA A 48 -6.88 9.22 -7.00
CA ALA A 48 -6.57 9.57 -5.61
C ALA A 48 -5.07 9.80 -5.38
N TRP A 49 -4.21 9.53 -6.37
CA TRP A 49 -2.76 9.48 -6.21
C TRP A 49 -2.15 10.79 -5.67
N LEU A 50 -2.65 11.93 -6.15
CA LEU A 50 -2.21 13.23 -5.64
C LEU A 50 -2.52 13.40 -4.15
N GLN A 51 -3.66 12.88 -3.68
CA GLN A 51 -4.04 12.96 -2.27
C GLN A 51 -3.23 11.97 -1.42
N ILE A 52 -2.93 10.77 -1.95
CA ILE A 52 -2.12 9.74 -1.29
C ILE A 52 -0.69 10.24 -1.03
N THR A 53 -0.12 10.97 -2.00
CA THR A 53 1.27 11.44 -1.96
C THR A 53 1.46 12.81 -1.33
N GLN A 54 0.37 13.54 -1.07
CA GLN A 54 0.44 14.81 -0.37
C GLN A 54 0.79 14.60 1.11
N LYS A 55 1.50 15.58 1.70
CA LYS A 55 1.83 15.56 3.12
C LYS A 55 0.53 15.43 3.92
N PRO A 56 0.43 14.42 4.79
CA PRO A 56 -0.81 14.14 5.47
C PRO A 56 -1.16 15.27 6.45
N SER A 57 -2.37 15.81 6.32
CA SER A 57 -2.88 16.91 7.15
C SER A 57 -3.07 16.54 8.63
N SER A 58 -2.99 15.25 8.94
CA SER A 58 -3.23 14.65 10.26
C SER A 58 -1.97 14.57 11.14
N LEU A 59 -0.80 14.97 10.63
CA LEU A 59 0.41 15.02 11.44
C LEU A 59 0.40 16.25 12.37
N ALA A 60 0.85 16.05 13.60
CA ALA A 60 1.18 17.13 14.52
C ALA A 60 2.33 17.99 13.95
N PRO A 61 2.54 19.22 14.46
CA PRO A 61 3.58 20.12 13.96
C PRO A 61 5.00 19.53 13.99
N ASP A 62 5.25 18.55 14.85
CA ASP A 62 6.52 17.81 14.96
C ASP A 62 6.64 16.63 13.97
N GLY A 63 5.64 16.43 13.11
CA GLY A 63 5.59 15.36 12.13
C GLY A 63 5.13 14.00 12.68
N THR A 64 4.64 13.95 13.92
CA THR A 64 4.14 12.70 14.52
C THR A 64 2.63 12.53 14.29
N HIS A 65 2.18 11.29 14.16
CA HIS A 65 0.75 10.99 14.14
C HIS A 65 0.28 10.64 15.57
N PRO A 66 -0.81 11.21 16.09
CA PRO A 66 -1.27 10.96 17.47
C PRO A 66 -1.54 9.48 17.80
N GLN A 67 -1.86 8.69 16.77
CA GLN A 67 -2.12 7.25 16.90
C GLN A 67 -0.95 6.36 16.44
N ALA A 68 0.23 6.93 16.15
CA ALA A 68 1.38 6.19 15.61
C ALA A 68 1.83 5.02 16.49
N SER A 69 1.73 5.16 17.81
CA SER A 69 2.18 4.16 18.78
C SER A 69 1.33 2.89 18.82
N ALA A 70 0.15 2.88 18.19
CA ALA A 70 -0.73 1.71 18.14
C ALA A 70 -0.41 0.75 16.98
N TRP A 71 0.42 1.16 16.02
CA TRP A 71 0.71 0.34 14.85
C TRP A 71 1.88 -0.62 15.13
N PRO A 72 1.72 -1.92 14.83
CA PRO A 72 2.76 -2.91 15.13
C PRO A 72 3.94 -2.88 14.15
N TRP A 73 3.87 -2.08 13.09
CA TRP A 73 4.83 -2.13 11.97
C TRP A 73 5.63 -0.84 11.78
N GLY A 74 6.93 -1.01 11.53
CA GLY A 74 7.84 0.08 11.16
C GLY A 74 7.85 0.39 9.66
N ALA A 75 8.98 0.95 9.17
CA ALA A 75 9.15 1.26 7.76
C ALA A 75 8.96 0.02 6.86
N ALA A 76 8.31 0.21 5.72
CA ALA A 76 8.02 -0.83 4.74
C ALA A 76 8.89 -0.67 3.48
N SER A 77 9.25 -1.77 2.83
CA SER A 77 9.92 -1.77 1.52
C SER A 77 8.94 -2.09 0.40
N CYS A 78 9.08 -1.43 -0.75
CA CYS A 78 8.20 -1.70 -1.88
C CYS A 78 8.37 -3.16 -2.36
N PRO A 79 7.29 -3.93 -2.55
CA PRO A 79 7.38 -5.30 -3.03
C PRO A 79 7.83 -5.40 -4.50
N VAL A 80 7.84 -4.28 -5.24
CA VAL A 80 8.21 -4.20 -6.66
C VAL A 80 9.66 -3.77 -6.86
N CYS A 81 10.11 -2.69 -6.21
CA CYS A 81 11.46 -2.15 -6.40
C CYS A 81 12.37 -2.25 -5.18
N HIS A 82 11.86 -2.77 -4.06
CA HIS A 82 12.58 -2.95 -2.78
C HIS A 82 13.10 -1.67 -2.11
N THR A 83 12.85 -0.49 -2.69
CA THR A 83 13.12 0.81 -2.06
C THR A 83 12.18 1.04 -0.88
N GLY A 84 12.68 1.73 0.15
CA GLY A 84 11.86 2.17 1.29
C GLY A 84 10.67 3.01 0.86
N MET A 85 9.50 2.72 1.42
CA MET A 85 8.25 3.42 1.17
C MET A 85 8.06 4.59 2.13
N SER A 86 7.27 5.56 1.70
CA SER A 86 6.83 6.66 2.56
C SER A 86 5.56 6.24 3.29
N THR A 87 5.47 6.58 4.58
CA THR A 87 4.24 6.37 5.34
C THR A 87 3.33 7.59 5.18
N GLY A 88 2.09 7.35 4.76
CA GLY A 88 1.01 8.33 4.70
C GLY A 88 -0.01 8.10 5.80
N PHE A 89 -0.75 9.16 6.12
CA PHE A 89 -1.83 9.13 7.11
C PHE A 89 -3.03 9.90 6.57
N ARG A 90 -4.24 9.40 6.80
CA ARG A 90 -5.45 10.19 6.53
C ARG A 90 -6.53 9.82 7.53
N GLY A 91 -6.86 10.76 8.40
CA GLY A 91 -7.72 10.47 9.55
C GLY A 91 -7.02 9.47 10.48
N ASP A 92 -7.62 8.31 10.70
CA ASP A 92 -7.07 7.22 11.51
C ASP A 92 -6.40 6.11 10.68
N VAL A 93 -6.35 6.26 9.35
CA VAL A 93 -5.76 5.28 8.44
C VAL A 93 -4.27 5.56 8.25
N ARG A 94 -3.43 4.56 8.53
CA ARG A 94 -2.01 4.54 8.14
C ARG A 94 -1.90 3.75 6.83
N PHE A 95 -0.98 4.14 5.97
CA PHE A 95 -0.65 3.36 4.76
C PHE A 95 0.80 3.63 4.38
N ASP A 96 1.40 2.73 3.60
CA ASP A 96 2.73 2.94 3.04
C ASP A 96 2.66 2.99 1.53
N PHE A 97 3.40 3.88 0.88
CA PHE A 97 3.35 4.03 -0.57
C PHE A 97 4.74 4.19 -1.19
N CYS A 98 4.88 3.61 -2.37
CA CYS A 98 5.99 3.83 -3.27
C CYS A 98 5.57 4.85 -4.33
N HIS A 99 6.29 5.97 -4.41
CA HIS A 99 6.03 7.05 -5.37
C HIS A 99 5.93 6.59 -6.85
N SER A 100 6.56 5.47 -7.19
CA SER A 100 6.57 4.92 -8.53
C SER A 100 5.55 3.79 -8.75
N HIS A 101 5.32 2.93 -7.75
CA HIS A 101 4.70 1.62 -8.00
C HIS A 101 3.33 1.42 -7.39
N GLY A 102 2.99 2.02 -6.24
CA GLY A 102 1.71 1.73 -5.58
C GLY A 102 1.67 1.94 -4.07
N VAL A 103 0.68 1.32 -3.43
CA VAL A 103 0.38 1.46 -2.01
C VAL A 103 0.27 0.07 -1.37
N TRP A 104 0.84 -0.05 -0.18
CA TRP A 104 0.63 -1.15 0.75
C TRP A 104 -0.37 -0.72 1.82
N LEU A 105 -1.38 -1.56 2.04
CA LEU A 105 -2.38 -1.42 3.10
C LEU A 105 -2.23 -2.59 4.05
N ASP A 106 -2.11 -2.33 5.35
CA ASP A 106 -2.06 -3.43 6.31
C ASP A 106 -3.46 -4.06 6.45
N ALA A 107 -3.48 -5.28 6.97
CA ALA A 107 -4.71 -6.07 7.05
C ALA A 107 -5.82 -5.33 7.81
N GLY A 108 -7.00 -5.27 7.19
CA GLY A 108 -8.16 -4.58 7.74
C GLY A 108 -8.17 -3.06 7.51
N GLU A 109 -7.18 -2.49 6.82
CA GLU A 109 -7.17 -1.05 6.49
C GLU A 109 -7.89 -0.72 5.18
N ILE A 110 -8.06 -1.69 4.26
CA ILE A 110 -8.61 -1.46 2.92
C ILE A 110 -9.98 -0.75 2.93
N SER A 111 -10.93 -1.23 3.74
CA SER A 111 -12.27 -0.64 3.78
C SER A 111 -12.26 0.80 4.30
N ARG A 112 -11.36 1.10 5.25
CA ARG A 112 -11.20 2.46 5.79
C ARG A 112 -10.50 3.36 4.78
N PHE A 113 -9.46 2.85 4.13
CA PHE A 113 -8.76 3.56 3.06
C PHE A 113 -9.72 3.98 1.95
N ALA A 114 -10.56 3.06 1.46
CA ALA A 114 -11.56 3.36 0.44
C ALA A 114 -12.55 4.46 0.86
N GLN A 115 -12.98 4.47 2.13
CA GLN A 115 -13.87 5.51 2.66
C GLN A 115 -13.18 6.88 2.71
N VAL A 116 -11.97 6.97 3.27
CA VAL A 116 -11.30 8.27 3.46
C VAL A 116 -10.80 8.88 2.16
N PHE A 117 -10.58 8.07 1.12
CA PHE A 117 -10.20 8.52 -0.22
C PHE A 117 -11.37 8.58 -1.21
N GLU A 118 -12.60 8.33 -0.75
CA GLU A 118 -13.83 8.38 -1.57
C GLU A 118 -13.68 7.58 -2.88
N LEU A 119 -13.08 6.39 -2.78
CA LEU A 119 -12.87 5.48 -3.89
C LEU A 119 -14.18 4.78 -4.23
N SER A 120 -15.10 5.51 -4.86
CA SER A 120 -16.40 5.05 -5.39
C SER A 120 -16.51 5.25 -6.89
#